data_AF-A0ABD1B128-F1
#
_entry.id   AF-A0ABD1B128-F1
#
_cell.length_a   1.000
_cell.length_b   1.000
_cell.length_c   1.000
_cell.angle_alpha   90.00
_cell.angle_beta   90.00
_cell.angle_gamma   90.00
#
_symmetry.space_group_name_H-M   'P 1'
#
loop_
_entity.id
_entity.type
_entity.pdbx_description
1 polymer ?
#
loop_
_entity_poly.entity_id
_entity_poly.type
_entity_poly.pdbx_seq_one_letter_code
_entity_poly.pdbx_strand_id
1 'polypeptide(L)'
;MSSSNHNTFSLRSVLEKEKLNGYNFLEWYRNLRIVLRQEKRDYVLEKVLPEKYRSNAPQSEKNAWDKHSNDVVDVTCLMLATMNSDLQKQYENVAS
;
A
#
# COMPACT_ATOMS: atom_id res chain seq x y z
N MET A 1 18.41 -22.09 29.01
CA MET A 1 17.10 -21.82 28.40
C MET A 1 17.35 -21.08 27.10
N SER A 2 17.19 -21.73 25.96
CA SER A 2 17.51 -21.14 24.66
C SER A 2 16.39 -20.20 24.23
N SER A 3 16.68 -18.89 24.20
CA SER A 3 15.78 -17.88 23.66
C SER A 3 15.57 -18.14 22.17
N SER A 4 14.41 -18.68 21.82
CA SER A 4 14.02 -18.88 20.44
C SER A 4 13.63 -17.52 19.87
N ASN A 5 14.57 -16.84 19.20
CA ASN A 5 14.29 -15.65 18.41
C ASN A 5 13.37 -16.05 17.24
N HIS A 6 12.05 -16.02 17.47
CA HIS A 6 11.08 -16.06 16.39
C HIS A 6 11.19 -14.76 15.60
N ASN A 7 12.09 -14.74 14.62
CA ASN A 7 12.13 -13.70 13.62
C ASN A 7 10.83 -13.87 12.80
N THR A 8 9.79 -13.12 13.15
CA THR A 8 8.51 -13.17 12.46
C THR A 8 8.74 -12.63 11.06
N PHE A 9 8.69 -13.53 10.07
CA PHE A 9 8.82 -13.15 8.67
C PHE A 9 7.66 -12.22 8.30
N SER A 10 7.95 -10.94 8.13
CA SER A 10 6.99 -9.96 7.62
C SER A 10 7.06 -9.93 6.10
N LEU A 11 5.93 -10.16 5.41
CA LEU A 11 5.88 -10.07 3.95
C LEU A 11 6.29 -8.68 3.46
N ARG A 12 6.02 -7.61 4.22
CA ARG A 12 6.48 -6.25 3.89
C ARG A 12 8.00 -6.16 3.74
N SER A 13 8.77 -7.01 4.40
CA SER A 13 10.24 -7.02 4.29
C SER A 13 10.75 -7.34 2.87
N VAL A 14 9.92 -7.96 2.02
CA VAL A 14 10.28 -8.20 0.61
C VAL A 14 10.44 -6.90 -0.16
N LEU A 15 9.63 -5.89 0.16
CA LEU A 15 9.63 -4.59 -0.51
C LEU A 15 10.81 -3.71 -0.08
N GLU A 16 11.33 -3.93 1.13
CA GLU A 16 12.55 -3.24 1.59
C GLU A 16 13.81 -3.77 0.91
N LYS A 17 13.83 -5.08 0.58
CA LYS A 17 14.96 -5.72 -0.11
C LYS A 17 15.03 -5.35 -1.58
N GLU A 18 13.89 -5.11 -2.21
CA GLU A 18 13.78 -4.85 -3.63
C GLU A 18 12.95 -3.58 -3.89
N LYS A 19 13.51 -2.43 -3.53
CA LYS A 19 12.87 -1.12 -3.76
C LYS A 19 12.76 -0.82 -5.25
N LEU A 20 11.69 -0.10 -5.64
CA LEU A 20 11.52 0.39 -6.99
C LEU A 20 12.66 1.35 -7.35
N ASN A 21 13.38 1.06 -8.43
CA ASN A 21 14.55 1.84 -8.87
C ASN A 21 14.45 2.35 -10.32
N GLY A 22 13.28 2.20 -10.94
CA GLY A 22 13.00 2.60 -12.32
C GLY A 22 13.24 1.49 -13.35
N TYR A 23 14.03 0.48 -13.03
CA TYR A 23 14.35 -0.64 -13.93
C TYR A 23 13.64 -1.94 -13.56
N ASN A 24 13.20 -2.09 -12.31
CA ASN A 24 12.62 -3.31 -11.74
C ASN A 24 11.11 -3.22 -11.48
N PHE A 25 10.38 -2.44 -12.28
CA PHE A 25 8.95 -2.19 -12.05
C PHE A 25 8.13 -3.47 -11.96
N LEU A 26 8.37 -4.45 -12.84
CA LEU A 26 7.58 -5.69 -12.89
C LEU A 26 7.80 -6.55 -11.64
N GLU A 27 9.04 -6.65 -11.18
CA GLU A 27 9.44 -7.41 -9.99
C GLU A 27 8.88 -6.75 -8.73
N TRP A 28 9.13 -5.45 -8.57
CA TRP A 28 8.60 -4.68 -7.44
C TRP A 28 7.07 -4.71 -7.40
N TYR A 29 6.40 -4.55 -8.56
CA TYR A 29 4.94 -4.58 -8.64
C TYR A 29 4.35 -5.96 -8.28
N ARG A 30 5.01 -7.06 -8.69
CA ARG A 30 4.61 -8.42 -8.27
C ARG A 30 4.72 -8.58 -6.76
N ASN A 31 5.83 -8.14 -6.17
CA ASN A 31 6.04 -8.16 -4.71
C ASN A 31 4.98 -7.31 -3.98
N LEU A 32 4.68 -6.12 -4.50
CA LEU A 32 3.65 -5.23 -3.96
C LEU A 32 2.29 -5.92 -3.94
N ARG A 33 1.87 -6.52 -5.06
CA ARG A 33 0.59 -7.25 -5.13
C ARG A 33 0.51 -8.40 -4.13
N ILE A 34 1.61 -9.12 -3.88
CA ILE A 34 1.64 -10.22 -2.89
C ILE A 34 1.35 -9.66 -1.48
N VAL A 35 2.04 -8.59 -1.10
CA VAL A 35 1.83 -7.91 0.20
C VAL A 35 0.40 -7.39 0.31
N LEU A 36 -0.09 -6.67 -0.69
CA LEU A 36 -1.43 -6.09 -0.66
C LEU A 36 -2.53 -7.15 -0.64
N ARG A 37 -2.34 -8.29 -1.33
CA ARG A 37 -3.30 -9.40 -1.29
C ARG A 37 -3.37 -10.04 0.10
N GLN A 38 -2.23 -10.18 0.80
CA GLN A 38 -2.20 -10.64 2.18
C GLN A 38 -2.97 -9.68 3.11
N GLU A 39 -2.89 -8.38 2.85
CA GLU A 39 -3.59 -7.33 3.60
C GLU A 39 -5.05 -7.10 3.15
N LYS A 40 -5.53 -7.81 2.12
CA LYS A 40 -6.86 -7.62 1.50
C LYS A 40 -7.07 -6.20 0.94
N ARG A 41 -6.01 -5.63 0.37
CA ARG A 41 -5.93 -4.26 -0.16
C ARG A 41 -5.53 -4.18 -1.63
N ASP A 42 -5.33 -5.32 -2.31
CA ASP A 42 -4.91 -5.35 -3.73
C ASP A 42 -5.94 -4.70 -4.66
N TYR A 43 -7.22 -4.67 -4.25
CA TYR A 43 -8.28 -3.96 -4.96
C TYR A 43 -8.01 -2.45 -5.17
N VAL A 44 -7.19 -1.82 -4.32
CA VAL A 44 -6.83 -0.39 -4.42
C VAL A 44 -6.06 -0.10 -5.71
N LEU A 45 -5.32 -1.07 -6.24
CA LEU A 45 -4.56 -0.90 -7.49
C LEU A 45 -5.47 -0.84 -8.74
N GLU A 46 -6.69 -1.36 -8.64
CA GLU A 46 -7.59 -1.54 -9.79
C GLU A 46 -8.83 -0.64 -9.69
N LYS A 47 -9.25 -0.30 -8.47
CA LYS A 47 -10.47 0.48 -8.21
C LYS A 47 -10.13 1.92 -7.89
N VAL A 48 -10.76 2.84 -8.61
CA VAL A 48 -10.74 4.26 -8.27
C VAL A 48 -11.49 4.48 -6.96
N LEU A 49 -10.98 5.38 -6.12
CA LEU A 49 -11.70 5.82 -4.92
C LEU A 49 -13.05 6.41 -5.35
N PRO A 50 -14.19 5.89 -4.86
CA PRO A 50 -15.49 6.41 -5.21
C PRO A 50 -15.65 7.86 -4.74
N GLU A 51 -16.56 8.58 -5.42
CA GLU A 51 -16.93 9.93 -5.01
C GLU A 51 -17.42 9.94 -3.55
N LYS A 52 -17.13 11.03 -2.84
CA LYS A 52 -17.46 11.12 -1.42
C LYS A 52 -18.97 11.06 -1.23
N TYR A 53 -19.40 10.24 -0.27
CA TYR A 53 -20.80 10.08 0.08
C TYR A 53 -21.47 11.41 0.44
N ARG A 54 -22.79 11.49 0.22
CA ARG A 54 -23.59 12.64 0.66
C ARG A 54 -23.77 12.62 2.17
N SER A 55 -23.99 13.78 2.79
CA SER A 55 -24.13 13.91 4.25
C SER A 55 -25.22 13.01 4.84
N ASN A 56 -26.28 12.73 4.08
CA ASN A 56 -27.40 11.87 4.45
C ASN A 56 -27.24 10.39 4.06
N ALA A 57 -26.06 9.97 3.56
CA ALA A 57 -25.81 8.59 3.21
C ALA A 57 -25.92 7.64 4.41
N PRO A 58 -26.32 6.37 4.20
CA PRO A 58 -26.31 5.34 5.24
C PRO A 58 -24.93 5.17 5.86
N GLN A 59 -24.87 4.84 7.16
CA GLN A 59 -23.59 4.66 7.85
C GLN A 59 -22.70 3.58 7.21
N SER A 60 -23.30 2.54 6.62
CA SER A 60 -22.57 1.50 5.88
C SER A 60 -21.82 2.05 4.67
N GLU A 61 -22.42 2.98 3.93
CA GLU A 61 -21.79 3.66 2.80
C GLU A 61 -20.63 4.54 3.26
N LYS A 62 -20.85 5.30 4.35
CA LYS A 62 -19.80 6.14 4.96
C LYS A 62 -18.60 5.31 5.38
N ASN A 63 -18.83 4.22 6.12
CA ASN A 63 -17.80 3.31 6.58
C ASN A 63 -17.04 2.65 5.42
N ALA A 64 -17.75 2.27 4.34
CA ALA A 64 -17.12 1.68 3.16
C ALA A 64 -16.20 2.69 2.44
N TRP A 65 -16.64 3.94 2.31
CA TRP A 65 -15.82 5.01 1.75
C TRP A 65 -14.60 5.32 2.62
N ASP A 66 -14.80 5.49 3.93
CA ASP A 66 -13.70 5.78 4.87
C ASP A 66 -12.66 4.65 4.86
N LYS A 67 -13.10 3.39 4.82
CA LYS A 67 -12.21 2.23 4.69
C LYS A 67 -11.40 2.29 3.39
N HIS A 68 -12.04 2.55 2.25
CA HIS A 68 -11.34 2.63 0.97
C HIS A 68 -10.36 3.81 0.96
N SER A 69 -10.76 4.98 1.46
CA SER A 69 -9.88 6.15 1.59
C SER A 69 -8.64 5.82 2.43
N ASN A 70 -8.81 5.15 3.57
CA ASN A 70 -7.68 4.76 4.41
C ASN A 70 -6.78 3.71 3.73
N ASP A 71 -7.37 2.72 3.05
CA ASP A 71 -6.60 1.71 2.31
C ASP A 71 -5.81 2.37 1.15
N VAL A 72 -6.36 3.40 0.47
CA VAL A 72 -5.63 4.18 -0.55
C VAL A 72 -4.43 4.91 0.05
N VAL A 73 -4.60 5.57 1.20
CA VAL A 73 -3.51 6.26 1.89
C VAL A 73 -2.42 5.27 2.28
N ASP A 74 -2.78 4.15 2.91
CA ASP A 74 -1.83 3.13 3.35
C ASP A 74 -1.04 2.54 2.18
N VAL A 75 -1.71 2.22 1.06
CA VAL A 75 -1.07 1.69 -0.15
C VAL A 75 -0.14 2.73 -0.77
N THR A 76 -0.56 3.99 -0.84
CA THR A 76 0.26 5.08 -1.40
C THR A 76 1.52 5.30 -0.55
N CYS A 77 1.38 5.32 0.77
CA CYS A 77 2.52 5.40 1.68
C CYS A 77 3.46 4.20 1.53
N LEU A 78 2.94 2.98 1.42
CA LEU A 78 3.73 1.78 1.19
C LEU A 78 4.50 1.86 -0.14
N MET A 79 3.83 2.31 -1.21
CA MET A 79 4.45 2.48 -2.52
C MET A 79 5.62 3.48 -2.42
N LEU A 80 5.41 4.65 -1.83
CA LEU A 80 6.45 5.67 -1.66
C LEU A 80 7.63 5.19 -0.79
N ALA A 81 7.36 4.52 0.33
CA ALA A 81 8.40 4.02 1.23
C ALA A 81 9.29 2.93 0.60
N THR A 82 8.75 2.26 -0.42
CA THR A 82 9.41 1.15 -1.12
C THR A 82 9.95 1.58 -2.49
N MET A 83 10.03 2.89 -2.74
CA MET A 83 10.80 3.49 -3.82
C MET A 83 12.23 3.80 -3.36
N ASN A 84 13.16 3.90 -4.31
CA ASN A 84 14.45 4.53 -4.06
C ASN A 84 14.29 6.03 -3.78
N SER A 85 15.34 6.67 -3.27
CA SER A 85 15.26 8.08 -2.85
C SER A 85 14.91 9.04 -3.99
N ASP A 86 15.38 8.77 -5.20
CA ASP A 86 15.14 9.66 -6.34
C ASP A 86 13.67 9.62 -6.79
N LEU A 87 13.09 8.43 -6.92
CA LEU A 87 11.68 8.26 -7.26
C LEU A 87 10.78 8.75 -6.12
N GLN A 88 11.15 8.47 -4.87
CA GLN A 88 10.38 8.95 -3.72
C GLN A 88 10.23 10.48 -3.74
N LYS A 89 11.33 11.23 -3.95
CA LYS A 89 11.30 12.71 -4.07
C LYS A 89 10.45 13.20 -5.23
N GLN A 90 10.39 12.44 -6.33
CA GLN A 90 9.58 12.80 -7.49
C GLN A 90 8.08 12.65 -7.21
N TYR A 91 7.68 11.64 -6.43
CA TYR A 91 6.26 11.29 -6.25
C TYR A 91 5.68 11.68 -4.89
N GLU A 92 6.48 12.03 -3.89
CA GLU A 92 5.98 12.39 -2.54
C GLU A 92 5.05 13.61 -2.55
N ASN A 93 5.23 14.53 -3.49
CA ASN A 93 4.40 15.74 -3.64
C ASN A 93 3.25 15.57 -4.66
N VAL A 94 3.22 14.46 -5.40
CA VAL A 94 2.13 14.16 -6.37
C VAL A 94 0.93 13.55 -5.67
N ALA A 95 1.13 12.99 -4.48
CA ALA A 95 0.06 12.39 -3.66
C ALA A 95 -0.71 13.42 -2.79
N SER A 96 -0.56 14.73 -3.05
CA SER A 96 -1.20 15.84 -2.31
C SER A 96 -2.36 16.47 -3.08
#